data_AF-A0A382Z671-F1
#
_entry.id   AF-A0A382Z671-F1
#
_cell.length_a   1.000
_cell.length_b   1.000
_cell.length_c   1.000
_cell.angle_alpha   90.00
_cell.angle_beta   90.00
_cell.angle_gamma   90.00
#
_symmetry.space_group_name_H-M   'P 1'
#
loop_
_entity.id
_entity.type
_entity.pdbx_description
1 polymer ?
#
loop_
_entity_poly.entity_id
_entity_poly.type
_entity_poly.pdbx_seq_one_letter_code
_entity_poly.pdbx_strand_id
1 'polypeptide(L)'
;MHTGLNLALLALGIMTISLLMLFSEQLEGQMTRDAQGIDMVVGAKGSPMQLILSGIYHLDVPTGNIPLVEANTLAVNPMIKETIPLALGDSFRGFRIVGTDFGYLDHYG
;
A
#
# COMPACT_ATOMS: atom_id res chain seq x y z
N MET A 1 20.86 -13.92 43.97
CA MET A 1 19.88 -12.90 43.53
C MET A 1 20.33 -12.14 42.28
N HIS A 2 21.62 -11.78 42.14
CA HIS A 2 22.13 -11.02 40.97
C HIS A 2 22.07 -11.76 39.62
N THR A 3 22.30 -13.08 39.60
CA THR A 3 22.29 -13.86 38.35
C THR A 3 20.92 -13.91 37.68
N GLY A 4 19.83 -13.96 38.47
CA GLY A 4 18.46 -13.95 37.93
C GLY A 4 18.08 -12.61 37.30
N LEU A 5 18.53 -11.50 37.89
CA LEU A 5 18.30 -10.17 37.33
C LEU A 5 19.09 -9.97 36.02
N ASN A 6 20.34 -10.41 35.98
CA ASN A 6 21.15 -10.34 34.75
C ASN A 6 20.57 -11.20 33.63
N LEU A 7 20.05 -12.39 33.95
CA LEU A 7 19.40 -13.25 32.96
C LEU A 7 18.10 -12.62 32.43
N ALA A 8 17.31 -11.99 33.28
CA ALA A 8 16.09 -11.28 32.87
C ALA A 8 16.41 -10.08 31.96
N LEU A 9 17.44 -9.30 32.28
CA LEU A 9 17.88 -8.17 31.46
C LEU A 9 18.36 -8.63 30.08
N LEU A 10 19.16 -9.70 30.02
CA LEU A 10 19.61 -10.29 28.75
C LEU A 10 18.42 -10.78 27.91
N ALA A 11 17.48 -11.50 28.55
CA ALA A 11 16.29 -12.02 27.88
C ALA A 11 15.41 -10.90 27.29
N LEU A 12 15.19 -9.81 28.03
CA LEU A 12 14.45 -8.65 27.54
C LEU A 12 15.15 -7.96 26.38
N GLY A 13 16.49 -7.84 26.42
CA GLY A 13 17.26 -7.28 25.32
C GLY A 13 17.12 -8.10 24.04
N ILE A 14 17.30 -9.42 24.13
CA ILE A 14 17.15 -10.33 22.99
C ILE A 14 15.70 -10.29 22.47
N MET A 15 14.71 -10.34 23.36
CA MET A 15 13.29 -10.28 23.00
C MET A 15 12.96 -9.01 22.22
N THR A 16 13.48 -7.86 22.65
CA THR A 16 13.22 -6.58 21.99
C THR A 16 13.80 -6.56 20.57
N ILE A 17 15.03 -7.06 20.41
CA ILE A 17 15.68 -7.12 19.09
C ILE A 17 14.90 -8.08 18.17
N SER A 18 14.55 -9.27 18.65
CA SER A 18 13.78 -10.24 17.86
C SER A 18 12.40 -9.71 17.48
N LEU A 19 11.71 -9.01 18.39
CA LEU A 19 10.43 -8.37 18.11
C LEU A 19 10.56 -7.33 17.00
N LEU A 20 11.59 -6.47 17.06
CA LEU A 20 11.82 -5.46 16.04
C LEU A 20 12.12 -6.07 14.66
N MET A 21 12.90 -7.16 14.62
CA MET A 21 13.19 -7.87 13.37
C MET A 21 11.92 -8.46 12.75
N LEU A 22 11.12 -9.17 13.56
CA LEU A 22 9.84 -9.73 13.12
C LEU A 22 8.89 -8.65 12.61
N PHE A 23 8.79 -7.52 13.32
CA PHE A 23 7.96 -6.41 12.91
C PHE A 23 8.43 -5.80 11.58
N SER A 24 9.74 -5.63 11.40
CA SER A 24 10.32 -5.13 10.15
C SER A 24 10.05 -6.05 8.97
N GLU A 25 10.29 -7.36 9.12
CA GLU A 25 10.00 -8.34 8.07
C GLU A 25 8.51 -8.39 7.72
N GLN A 26 7.65 -8.27 8.73
CA GLN A 26 6.21 -8.30 8.52
C GLN A 26 5.71 -7.05 7.79
N LEU A 27 6.26 -5.88 8.12
CA LEU A 27 6.01 -4.64 7.37
C LEU A 27 6.52 -4.77 5.92
N GLU A 28 7.77 -5.15 5.72
CA GLU A 28 8.35 -5.29 4.38
C GLU A 28 7.58 -6.31 3.52
N GLY A 29 7.19 -7.44 4.11
CA GLY A 29 6.36 -8.44 3.47
C GLY A 29 4.95 -7.93 3.16
N GLN A 30 4.34 -7.14 4.04
CA GLN A 30 3.04 -6.50 3.78
C GLN A 30 3.15 -5.52 2.62
N MET A 31 4.18 -4.66 2.62
CA MET A 31 4.40 -3.69 1.55
C MET A 31 4.64 -4.38 0.21
N THR A 32 5.43 -5.46 0.21
CA THR A 32 5.69 -6.26 -1.00
C THR A 32 4.43 -6.94 -1.51
N ARG A 33 3.57 -7.47 -0.63
CA ARG A 33 2.26 -8.06 -1.01
C ARG A 33 1.32 -7.01 -1.59
N ASP A 34 1.23 -5.82 -0.99
CA ASP A 34 0.33 -4.76 -1.45
C ASP A 34 0.77 -4.19 -2.81
N ALA A 35 2.06 -4.27 -3.14
CA ALA A 35 2.62 -3.89 -4.44
C ALA A 35 2.75 -5.07 -5.44
N GLN A 36 2.48 -6.31 -5.03
CA GLN A 36 2.62 -7.48 -5.88
C GLN A 36 1.53 -7.47 -6.96
N GLY A 37 1.95 -7.42 -8.23
CA GLY A 37 1.04 -7.40 -9.38
C GLY A 37 0.72 -5.99 -9.89
N ILE A 38 1.26 -4.93 -9.27
CA ILE A 38 1.12 -3.55 -9.75
C ILE A 38 2.45 -3.10 -10.37
N ASP A 39 2.57 -3.26 -11.68
CA ASP A 39 3.78 -2.87 -12.42
C ASP A 39 3.88 -1.34 -12.64
N MET A 40 2.74 -0.64 -12.63
CA MET A 40 2.68 0.80 -12.89
C MET A 40 1.44 1.45 -12.26
N VAL A 41 1.65 2.60 -11.61
CA VAL A 41 0.57 3.47 -11.11
C VAL A 41 0.52 4.73 -11.95
N VAL A 42 -0.66 5.06 -12.48
CA VAL A 42 -0.90 6.28 -13.27
C VAL A 42 -1.92 7.14 -12.53
N GLY A 43 -1.59 8.42 -12.34
CA GLY A 43 -2.47 9.36 -11.63
C GLY A 43 -2.19 10.81 -12.00
N ALA A 44 -2.95 11.73 -11.40
CA ALA A 44 -2.88 13.14 -11.76
C ALA A 44 -1.51 13.75 -11.46
N LYS A 45 -1.17 14.80 -12.23
CA LYS A 45 0.13 15.50 -12.18
C LYS A 45 0.45 15.96 -10.75
N GLY A 46 1.50 15.39 -10.17
CA GLY A 46 1.94 15.66 -8.80
C GLY A 46 3.28 14.98 -8.50
N SER A 47 3.57 14.71 -7.24
CA SER A 47 4.79 13.97 -6.85
C SER A 47 4.62 12.46 -7.09
N PRO A 48 5.53 11.78 -7.81
CA PRO A 48 5.51 10.33 -7.99
C PRO A 48 5.43 9.54 -6.67
N MET A 49 6.10 10.04 -5.62
CA MET A 49 6.03 9.42 -4.29
C MET A 49 4.64 9.50 -3.66
N GLN A 50 3.93 10.60 -3.85
CA GLN A 50 2.56 10.75 -3.35
C GLN A 50 1.58 9.84 -4.11
N LEU A 51 1.79 9.65 -5.42
CA LEU A 51 1.00 8.71 -6.21
C LEU A 51 1.18 7.26 -5.75
N ILE A 52 2.42 6.84 -5.48
CA ILE A 52 2.69 5.49 -4.95
C ILE A 52 2.13 5.33 -3.53
N LEU A 53 2.35 6.31 -2.65
CA LEU A 53 1.88 6.25 -1.26
C LEU A 53 0.35 6.34 -1.14
N SER A 54 -0.33 7.11 -1.99
CA SER A 54 -1.79 7.23 -1.99
C SER A 54 -2.48 6.09 -2.74
N GLY A 55 -1.92 5.64 -3.87
CA GLY A 55 -2.52 4.62 -4.73
C GLY A 55 -2.34 3.18 -4.24
N ILE A 56 -1.14 2.83 -3.74
CA ILE A 56 -0.85 1.47 -3.25
C ILE A 56 -1.07 1.41 -1.74
N TYR A 57 -0.43 2.30 -1.00
CA TYR A 57 -0.38 2.21 0.46
C TYR A 57 -1.53 2.94 1.17
N HIS A 58 -2.33 3.73 0.45
CA HIS A 58 -3.41 4.54 1.02
C HIS A 58 -2.95 5.50 2.15
N LEU A 59 -1.65 5.80 2.25
CA LEU A 59 -1.05 6.57 3.36
C LEU A 59 -1.06 8.09 3.13
N ASP A 60 -1.45 8.57 1.96
CA ASP A 60 -1.47 10.01 1.63
C ASP A 60 -2.75 10.43 0.90
N VAL A 61 -2.92 11.75 0.72
CA VAL A 61 -3.99 12.36 -0.08
C VAL A 61 -3.63 12.19 -1.57
N PRO A 62 -4.52 11.64 -2.41
CA PRO A 62 -4.27 11.51 -3.83
C PRO A 62 -4.00 12.88 -4.45
N THR A 63 -3.05 12.96 -5.38
CA THR A 63 -2.71 14.19 -6.11
C THR A 63 -3.84 14.68 -7.04
N GLY A 64 -4.90 13.88 -7.15
CA GLY A 64 -6.09 14.10 -7.97
C GLY A 64 -6.39 12.90 -8.88
N ASN A 65 -7.59 12.87 -9.44
CA ASN A 65 -7.98 11.85 -10.42
C ASN A 65 -7.63 12.31 -11.84
N ILE A 66 -7.22 11.38 -12.70
CA ILE A 66 -7.07 11.64 -14.14
C ILE A 66 -8.46 11.68 -14.81
N PRO A 67 -8.62 12.41 -15.92
CA PRO A 67 -9.84 12.36 -16.70
C PRO A 67 -10.18 10.92 -17.12
N LEU A 68 -11.46 10.54 -17.01
CA LEU A 68 -11.92 9.19 -17.36
C LEU A 68 -11.58 8.80 -18.81
N VAL A 69 -11.58 9.77 -19.71
CA VAL A 69 -11.20 9.56 -21.12
C VAL A 69 -9.77 9.09 -21.24
N GLU A 70 -8.83 9.67 -20.48
CA GLU A 70 -7.42 9.27 -20.48
C GLU A 70 -7.24 7.87 -19.88
N ALA A 71 -7.93 7.59 -18.76
CA ALA A 71 -7.94 6.26 -18.15
C ALA A 71 -8.43 5.19 -19.14
N ASN A 72 -9.52 5.47 -19.86
CA ASN A 72 -10.06 4.56 -20.87
C ASN A 72 -9.10 4.36 -22.05
N THR A 73 -8.38 5.41 -22.48
CA THR A 73 -7.38 5.24 -23.56
C THR A 73 -6.20 4.36 -23.13
N LEU A 74 -5.81 4.40 -21.85
CA LEU A 74 -4.78 3.52 -21.31
C LEU A 74 -5.28 2.08 -21.22
N ALA A 75 -6.53 1.87 -20.79
CA ALA A 75 -7.12 0.53 -20.69
C ALA A 75 -7.19 -0.23 -22.03
N VAL A 76 -7.25 0.48 -23.16
CA VAL A 76 -7.30 -0.14 -24.51
C VAL A 76 -5.89 -0.39 -25.09
N ASN A 77 -4.82 0.00 -24.39
CA ASN A 77 -3.46 -0.18 -24.90
C ASN A 77 -3.06 -1.67 -24.89
N PRO A 78 -2.65 -2.25 -26.04
CA PRO A 78 -2.29 -3.67 -26.13
C PRO A 78 -1.05 -4.06 -25.32
N MET A 79 -0.26 -3.10 -24.83
CA MET A 79 0.87 -3.34 -23.93
C MET A 79 0.45 -3.51 -22.46
N ILE A 80 -0.82 -3.23 -22.13
CA ILE A 80 -1.35 -3.33 -20.78
C ILE A 80 -2.19 -4.60 -20.67
N LYS A 81 -1.80 -5.51 -19.78
CA LYS A 81 -2.48 -6.79 -19.58
C LYS A 81 -3.78 -6.64 -18.81
N GLU A 82 -3.79 -5.76 -17.81
CA GLU A 82 -4.92 -5.55 -16.91
C GLU A 82 -4.86 -4.11 -16.37
N THR A 83 -6.02 -3.47 -16.22
CA THR A 83 -6.14 -2.14 -15.61
C THR A 83 -7.23 -2.15 -14.58
N ILE A 84 -6.93 -1.64 -13.39
CA ILE A 84 -7.92 -1.45 -12.33
C ILE A 84 -8.05 0.06 -12.11
N PRO A 85 -9.14 0.70 -12.59
CA PRO A 85 -9.36 2.11 -12.40
C PRO A 85 -9.67 2.38 -10.92
N LEU A 86 -8.99 3.36 -10.33
CA LEU A 86 -9.17 3.73 -8.94
C LEU A 86 -9.42 5.25 -8.85
N ALA A 87 -10.61 5.61 -8.38
CA ALA A 87 -11.01 6.99 -8.13
C ALA A 87 -11.13 7.22 -6.62
N LEU A 88 -10.25 8.06 -6.10
CA LEU A 88 -10.23 8.45 -4.69
C LEU A 88 -10.68 9.91 -4.59
N GLY A 89 -11.55 10.22 -3.64
CA GLY A 89 -12.03 11.59 -3.46
C GLY A 89 -12.59 11.83 -2.08
N ASP A 90 -13.77 11.27 -1.82
CA ASP A 90 -14.49 11.53 -0.57
C ASP A 90 -14.22 10.47 0.49
N SER A 91 -14.53 10.85 1.73
CA SER A 91 -14.58 9.92 2.85
C SER A 91 -15.89 10.12 3.60
N PHE A 92 -16.47 9.02 4.06
CA PHE A 92 -17.70 9.03 4.85
C PHE A 92 -17.43 8.38 6.20
N ARG A 93 -17.61 9.16 7.28
CA ARG A 93 -17.43 8.69 8.67
C ARG A 93 -16.08 8.02 8.94
N GLY A 94 -15.01 8.52 8.32
CA GLY A 94 -13.65 7.98 8.46
C GLY A 94 -13.31 6.82 7.52
N PHE A 95 -14.26 6.35 6.72
CA PHE A 95 -14.01 5.36 5.65
C PHE A 95 -13.79 6.10 4.33
N ARG A 96 -12.71 5.78 3.61
CA ARG A 96 -12.48 6.32 2.25
C ARG A 96 -13.45 5.68 1.27
N ILE A 97 -14.11 6.50 0.45
CA ILE A 97 -14.93 6.03 -0.66
C ILE A 97 -14.01 5.84 -1.85
N VAL A 98 -13.93 4.61 -2.35
CA VAL A 98 -13.13 4.24 -3.52
C VAL A 98 -14.10 3.89 -4.64
N GLY A 99 -14.01 4.60 -5.77
CA GLY A 99 -14.68 4.23 -7.01
C GLY A 99 -13.75 3.34 -7.83
N THR A 100 -14.19 2.12 -8.15
CA THR A 100 -13.42 1.17 -8.94
C THR A 100 -14.36 0.21 -9.68
N ASP A 101 -13.82 -0.69 -10.49
CA ASP A 101 -14.57 -1.76 -11.14
C ASP A 101 -14.48 -3.08 -10.36
N PHE A 102 -15.08 -4.14 -10.90
CA PHE A 102 -15.08 -5.46 -10.25
C PHE A 102 -13.68 -6.10 -10.19
N GLY A 103 -12.72 -5.66 -11.03
CA GLY A 103 -11.36 -6.19 -11.05
C GLY A 103 -10.59 -5.89 -9.76
N TYR A 104 -10.95 -4.84 -9.04
CA TYR A 104 -10.35 -4.55 -7.73
C TYR A 104 -10.64 -5.64 -6.68
N LEU A 105 -11.85 -6.21 -6.70
CA LEU A 105 -12.21 -7.32 -5.82
C LEU A 105 -11.48 -8.61 -6.22
N ASP A 106 -11.24 -8.84 -7.51
CA ASP A 106 -10.51 -10.02 -7.99
C ASP A 106 -9.01 -9.95 -7.66
N HIS A 107 -8.45 -8.75 -7.52
CA HIS A 107 -7.03 -8.55 -7.19
C HIS A 107 -6.73 -8.61 -5.69
N TYR A 108 -7.64 -8.12 -4.84
CA TYR A 108 -7.45 -8.02 -3.38
C TYR A 108 -8.30 -9.00 -2.53
N GLY A 109 -9.24 -9.73 -3.15
CA GLY A 109 -10.18 -10.65 -2.49
C GLY A 109 -9.63 -12.03 -2.16
#